data_AF-D7TWK7-F1
#
_entry.id   AF-D7TWK7-F1
#
_cell.length_a   1.000
_cell.length_b   1.000
_cell.length_c   1.000
_cell.angle_alpha   90.00
_cell.angle_beta   90.00
_cell.angle_gamma   90.00
#
_symmetry.space_group_name_H-M   'P 1'
#
loop_
_entity.id
_entity.type
_entity.pdbx_description
1 polymer ?
#
loop_
_entity_poly.entity_id
_entity_poly.type
_entity_poly.pdbx_seq_one_letter_code
_entity_poly.pdbx_strand_id
1 'polypeptide(L)'
;MLNEFVTMFRDKTGYLIVEPAHMELAEPSITNAFSSCVQQGANRVIVSPFFLFPGRHWHQDIPSLTAEAAKEHPGVSYVITAPLGLHGLLVDVVNDRIKHCLKHVAGDEAECAVCAGTGKCRVY
;
A
#
# COMPACT_ATOMS: atom_id res chain seq x y z
N MET A 1 8.35 -5.44 -1.68
CA MET A 1 6.87 -5.30 -1.77
C MET A 1 6.37 -3.87 -1.52
N LEU A 2 6.39 -3.29 -0.31
CA LEU A 2 5.84 -1.93 -0.11
C LEU A 2 6.61 -0.85 -0.89
N ASN A 3 7.94 -0.88 -0.87
CA ASN A 3 8.78 0.06 -1.63
C ASN A 3 8.60 -0.06 -3.15
N GLU A 4 8.42 -1.30 -3.65
CA GLU A 4 8.11 -1.54 -5.06
C GLU A 4 6.75 -0.96 -5.42
N PHE A 5 5.73 -1.15 -4.56
CA PHE A 5 4.42 -0.56 -4.76
C PHE A 5 4.47 0.97 -4.75
N VAL A 6 5.22 1.59 -3.85
CA VAL A 6 5.44 3.05 -3.85
C VAL A 6 6.04 3.53 -5.16
N THR A 7 7.03 2.80 -5.69
CA THR A 7 7.65 3.11 -7.00
C THR A 7 6.61 2.99 -8.12
N MET A 8 5.89 1.88 -8.19
CA MET A 8 4.82 1.67 -9.17
C MET A 8 3.74 2.75 -9.09
N PHE A 9 3.33 3.14 -7.87
CA PHE A 9 2.32 4.15 -7.65
C PHE A 9 2.81 5.52 -8.15
N ARG A 10 4.04 5.91 -7.81
CA ARG A 10 4.67 7.15 -8.26
C ARG A 10 4.70 7.22 -9.80
N ASP A 11 5.22 6.16 -10.43
CA ASP A 11 5.33 6.06 -11.89
C ASP A 11 3.97 6.12 -12.60
N LYS A 12 2.93 5.57 -11.97
CA LYS A 12 1.58 5.49 -12.55
C LYS A 12 0.77 6.78 -12.39
N THR A 13 0.98 7.53 -11.31
CA THR A 13 0.06 8.60 -10.88
C THR A 13 0.63 10.01 -10.99
N GLY A 14 1.97 10.16 -11.01
CA GLY A 14 2.63 11.46 -11.05
C GLY A 14 2.67 12.21 -9.72
N TYR A 15 2.27 11.60 -8.60
CA TYR A 15 2.54 12.19 -7.27
C TYR A 15 4.05 12.31 -7.06
N LEU A 16 4.54 13.52 -6.78
CA LEU A 16 5.97 13.79 -6.68
C LEU A 16 6.60 13.24 -5.40
N ILE A 17 5.85 13.29 -4.29
CA ILE A 17 6.30 12.86 -2.95
C ILE A 17 5.42 11.67 -2.54
N VAL A 18 6.03 10.50 -2.44
CA VAL A 18 5.35 9.26 -2.03
C VAL A 18 6.33 8.48 -1.17
N GLU A 19 6.04 8.34 0.11
CA GLU A 19 6.89 7.63 1.06
C GLU A 19 6.21 6.34 1.54
N PRO A 20 6.93 5.22 1.63
CA PRO A 20 6.44 4.04 2.35
C PRO A 20 6.32 4.38 3.83
N ALA A 21 5.40 3.73 4.54
CA ALA A 21 5.26 3.87 5.98
C ALA A 21 4.77 2.56 6.59
N HIS A 22 5.41 2.16 7.69
CA HIS A 22 5.05 1.01 8.49
C HIS A 22 4.44 1.49 9.81
N MET A 23 3.33 0.87 10.20
CA MET A 23 2.68 1.18 11.47
C MET A 23 3.48 0.60 12.66
N GLU A 24 4.06 -0.58 12.47
CA GLU A 24 4.85 -1.30 13.47
C GLU A 24 5.85 -2.26 12.80
N LEU A 25 6.78 -2.81 13.59
CA LEU A 25 7.71 -3.90 13.26
C LEU A 25 8.75 -3.63 12.17
N ALA A 26 8.62 -2.54 11.42
CA ALA A 26 9.54 -2.17 10.34
C ALA A 26 9.64 -0.65 10.22
N GLU A 27 10.66 -0.22 9.49
CA GLU A 27 10.92 1.19 9.17
C GLU A 27 10.80 1.40 7.65
N PRO A 28 10.48 2.63 7.20
CA PRO A 28 10.23 3.83 8.00
C PRO A 28 8.87 3.80 8.72
N SER A 29 8.81 4.31 9.95
CA SER A 29 7.58 4.54 10.71
C SER A 29 6.70 5.62 10.07
N ILE A 30 5.43 5.72 10.51
CA ILE A 30 4.51 6.80 10.09
C ILE A 30 5.12 8.18 10.38
N THR A 31 5.75 8.38 11.54
CA THR A 31 6.41 9.64 11.88
C THR A 31 7.57 9.95 10.93
N ASN A 32 8.42 8.96 10.65
CA ASN A 32 9.55 9.14 9.74
C ASN A 32 9.08 9.49 8.32
N ALA A 33 8.08 8.78 7.80
CA ALA A 33 7.52 9.04 6.48
C ALA A 33 6.81 10.39 6.39
N PHE A 34 6.06 10.78 7.42
CA PHE A 34 5.41 12.10 7.48
C PHE A 34 6.44 13.22 7.43
N SER A 35 7.46 13.15 8.31
CA SER A 35 8.55 14.13 8.35
C SER A 35 9.32 14.20 7.03
N SER A 36 9.57 13.05 6.39
CA SER A 36 10.19 12.99 5.06
C SER A 36 9.36 13.73 4.00
N CYS A 37 8.05 13.51 3.97
CA CYS A 37 7.16 14.22 3.05
C CYS A 37 7.22 15.74 3.27
N VAL A 38 7.22 16.20 4.53
CA VAL A 38 7.29 17.64 4.86
C VAL A 38 8.64 18.24 4.47
N GLN A 39 9.75 17.54 4.74
CA GLN A 39 11.10 17.98 4.35
C GLN A 39 11.27 18.10 2.83
N GLN A 40 10.54 17.28 2.07
CA GLN A 40 10.49 17.38 0.60
C GLN A 40 9.56 18.50 0.10
N GLY A 41 8.92 19.26 1.00
CA GLY A 41 8.11 20.44 0.68
C GLY A 41 6.60 20.21 0.70
N ALA A 42 6.10 19.09 1.23
CA ALA A 42 4.66 18.86 1.34
C ALA A 42 4.02 19.78 2.39
N ASN A 43 2.97 20.50 1.99
CA ASN A 43 2.09 21.28 2.90
C ASN A 43 0.80 20.50 3.29
N ARG A 44 0.59 19.34 2.67
CA ARG A 44 -0.46 18.38 2.99
C ARG A 44 0.08 16.96 2.89
N VAL A 45 -0.12 16.16 3.93
CA VAL A 45 0.23 14.73 3.94
C VAL A 45 -1.04 13.88 3.82
N ILE A 46 -1.05 12.93 2.88
CA ILE A 46 -2.13 11.97 2.69
C ILE A 46 -1.63 10.62 3.19
N VAL A 47 -2.18 10.14 4.31
CA VAL A 47 -1.85 8.83 4.86
C VAL A 47 -2.84 7.82 4.30
N SER A 48 -2.36 6.97 3.39
CA SER A 48 -3.19 5.96 2.71
C SER A 48 -2.86 4.56 3.19
N PRO A 49 -3.73 3.90 3.97
CA PRO A 49 -3.49 2.53 4.44
C PRO A 49 -3.52 1.53 3.30
N PHE A 50 -2.48 0.71 3.17
CA PHE A 50 -2.43 -0.40 2.19
C PHE A 50 -3.09 -1.67 2.75
N PHE A 51 -4.38 -1.56 3.12
CA PHE A 51 -5.17 -2.64 3.70
C PHE A 51 -6.39 -2.98 2.81
N LEU A 52 -6.80 -4.25 2.80
CA LEU A 52 -7.99 -4.69 2.08
C LEU A 52 -9.29 -4.37 2.81
N PHE A 53 -9.29 -4.34 4.14
CA PHE A 53 -10.50 -4.17 4.95
C PHE A 53 -10.29 -3.15 6.07
N PRO A 54 -11.35 -2.43 6.48
CA PRO A 54 -11.32 -1.64 7.70
C PRO A 54 -11.15 -2.55 8.92
N GLY A 55 -10.42 -2.07 9.93
CA GLY A 55 -10.14 -2.80 11.16
C GLY A 55 -9.60 -1.86 12.24
N ARG A 56 -9.24 -2.42 13.41
CA ARG A 56 -8.78 -1.63 14.58
C ARG A 56 -7.68 -0.63 14.21
N HIS A 57 -6.68 -1.07 13.44
CA HIS A 57 -5.56 -0.24 13.00
C HIS A 57 -5.98 1.00 12.22
N TRP A 58 -6.96 0.86 11.33
CA TRP A 58 -7.49 1.98 10.57
C TRP A 58 -8.32 2.93 11.45
N HIS A 59 -9.08 2.39 12.39
CA HIS A 59 -9.96 3.18 13.25
C HIS A 59 -9.23 3.94 14.37
N GLN A 60 -8.09 3.43 14.85
CA GLN A 60 -7.47 3.92 16.10
C GLN A 60 -5.99 4.20 15.93
N ASP A 61 -5.20 3.20 15.54
CA ASP A 61 -3.73 3.27 15.59
C ASP A 61 -3.16 4.26 14.56
N ILE A 62 -3.55 4.16 13.29
CA ILE A 62 -3.08 5.06 12.22
C ILE A 62 -3.49 6.52 12.50
N PRO A 63 -4.75 6.83 12.89
CA PRO A 63 -5.13 8.17 13.34
C PRO A 63 -4.27 8.71 14.48
N SER A 64 -4.03 7.91 15.52
CA SER A 64 -3.22 8.31 16.65
C SER A 64 -1.78 8.61 16.24
N LEU A 65 -1.12 7.69 15.54
CA LEU A 65 0.28 7.84 15.09
C LEU A 65 0.46 9.02 14.14
N THR A 66 -0.51 9.23 13.23
CA THR A 66 -0.47 10.37 12.29
C THR A 66 -0.64 11.69 13.04
N ALA A 67 -1.53 11.75 14.03
CA ALA A 67 -1.73 12.93 14.85
C ALA A 67 -0.48 13.28 15.67
N GLU A 68 0.21 12.27 16.23
CA GLU A 68 1.49 12.48 16.93
C GLU A 68 2.56 13.03 15.98
N ALA A 69 2.72 12.42 14.79
CA ALA A 69 3.68 12.91 13.78
C ALA A 69 3.41 14.36 13.37
N ALA A 70 2.13 14.74 13.22
CA ALA A 70 1.74 16.08 12.81
C ALA A 70 2.07 17.16 13.86
N LYS A 71 2.23 16.81 15.15
CA LYS A 71 2.60 17.79 16.20
C LYS A 71 3.97 18.42 15.94
N GLU A 72 4.87 17.71 15.27
CA GLU A 72 6.22 18.20 14.93
C GLU A 72 6.21 19.19 13.75
N HIS A 73 5.12 19.27 13.00
CA HIS A 73 5.02 20.06 11.75
C HIS A 73 3.83 21.03 11.78
N PRO A 74 3.85 22.05 12.67
CA PRO A 74 2.75 23.01 12.77
C PRO A 74 2.54 23.74 11.44
N GLY A 75 1.31 23.68 10.92
CA GLY A 75 0.94 24.29 9.63
C GLY A 75 0.80 23.31 8.46
N VAL A 76 1.22 22.05 8.64
CA VAL A 76 0.97 20.98 7.66
C VAL A 76 -0.38 20.35 7.92
N SER A 77 -1.25 20.33 6.91
CA SER A 77 -2.53 19.63 6.98
C SER A 77 -2.36 18.14 6.70
N TYR A 78 -3.24 17.27 7.22
CA TYR A 78 -3.20 15.86 6.86
C TYR A 78 -4.60 15.25 6.75
N VAL A 79 -4.68 14.16 6.00
CA VAL A 79 -5.89 13.34 5.86
C VAL A 79 -5.51 11.87 5.85
N ILE A 80 -6.34 11.05 6.49
CA ILE A 80 -6.23 9.60 6.44
C ILE A 80 -7.35 9.09 5.54
N THR A 81 -7.00 8.35 4.50
CA THR A 81 -7.99 7.85 3.53
C THR A 81 -8.66 6.57 4.05
N ALA A 82 -9.73 6.17 3.35
CA ALA A 82 -10.22 4.80 3.49
C ALA A 82 -9.13 3.81 3.05
N PRO A 83 -9.08 2.60 3.64
CA PRO A 83 -8.29 1.50 3.08
C PRO A 83 -8.83 1.13 1.68
N LEU A 84 -8.15 0.22 0.97
CA LEU A 84 -8.56 -0.19 -0.37
C LEU A 84 -10.02 -0.69 -0.41
N GLY A 85 -10.43 -1.45 0.61
CA GLY A 85 -11.83 -1.84 0.79
C GLY A 85 -12.37 -2.71 -0.35
N LEU A 86 -13.71 -2.75 -0.46
CA LEU A 86 -14.37 -3.36 -1.61
C LEU A 86 -14.44 -2.36 -2.75
N HIS A 87 -13.39 -2.32 -3.57
CA HIS A 87 -13.30 -1.47 -4.76
C HIS A 87 -13.47 -2.30 -6.03
N GLY A 88 -14.15 -1.77 -7.06
CA GLY A 88 -14.37 -2.49 -8.33
C GLY A 88 -13.08 -2.99 -8.97
N LEU A 89 -12.02 -2.17 -8.96
CA LEU A 89 -10.70 -2.56 -9.47
C LEU A 89 -10.06 -3.74 -8.73
N LEU A 90 -10.42 -4.01 -7.48
CA LEU A 90 -9.92 -5.21 -6.80
C LEU A 90 -10.57 -6.48 -7.35
N VAL A 91 -11.81 -6.40 -7.85
CA VAL A 91 -12.44 -7.52 -8.57
C VAL A 91 -11.64 -7.86 -9.82
N ASP A 92 -11.18 -6.83 -10.55
CA ASP A 92 -10.36 -7.01 -11.75
C ASP A 92 -9.01 -7.65 -11.42
N VAL A 93 -8.33 -7.18 -10.37
CA VAL A 93 -7.04 -7.76 -9.91
C VAL A 93 -7.19 -9.23 -9.51
N VAL A 94 -8.27 -9.58 -8.79
CA VAL A 94 -8.55 -10.96 -8.40
C VAL A 94 -8.82 -11.83 -9.64
N ASN A 95 -9.65 -11.35 -10.56
CA ASN A 95 -9.97 -12.08 -11.80
C ASN A 95 -8.74 -12.26 -12.69
N ASP A 96 -7.89 -11.24 -12.81
CA ASP A 96 -6.63 -11.29 -13.54
C ASP A 96 -5.70 -12.37 -12.96
N ARG A 97 -5.55 -12.39 -11.63
CA ARG A 97 -4.76 -13.43 -10.93
C ARG A 97 -5.31 -14.83 -11.19
N ILE A 98 -6.63 -15.01 -11.11
CA ILE A 98 -7.29 -16.30 -11.38
C ILE A 98 -7.01 -16.75 -12.82
N LYS A 99 -7.25 -15.87 -13.80
CA LYS A 99 -7.03 -16.18 -15.23
C LYS A 99 -5.58 -16.58 -15.50
N HIS A 100 -4.63 -15.85 -14.92
CA HIS A 100 -3.22 -16.17 -15.06
C HIS A 100 -2.89 -17.54 -14.47
N CYS A 101 -3.35 -17.82 -13.24
CA CYS A 101 -3.13 -19.12 -12.61
C CYS A 101 -3.79 -20.27 -13.39
N LEU A 102 -4.99 -20.07 -13.95
CA LEU A 102 -5.66 -21.08 -14.77
C LEU A 102 -4.90 -21.39 -16.06
N LYS A 103 -4.36 -20.37 -16.74
CA LYS A 103 -3.47 -20.58 -17.90
C LYS A 103 -2.20 -21.31 -17.51
N HIS A 104 -1.62 -20.96 -16.36
CA HIS A 104 -0.42 -21.63 -15.87
C HIS A 104 -0.64 -23.12 -15.65
N VAL A 105 -1.70 -23.52 -14.93
CA VAL A 105 -1.98 -24.94 -14.68
C VAL A 105 -2.41 -25.71 -15.93
N ALA A 106 -2.88 -25.02 -16.97
CA ALA A 106 -3.13 -25.59 -18.29
C ALA A 106 -1.85 -25.79 -19.13
N GLY A 107 -0.73 -25.21 -18.71
CA GLY A 107 0.55 -25.25 -19.44
C GLY A 107 0.73 -24.11 -20.46
N ASP A 108 -0.17 -23.13 -20.47
CA ASP A 108 -0.18 -22.04 -21.46
C ASP A 108 0.58 -20.79 -21.02
N GLU A 109 1.04 -20.73 -19.76
CA GLU A 109 1.68 -19.56 -19.16
C GLU A 109 2.71 -19.98 -18.10
N ALA A 110 3.76 -19.19 -17.90
CA ALA A 110 4.72 -19.39 -16.83
C ALA A 110 4.11 -19.15 -15.43
N GLU A 111 4.80 -19.57 -14.37
CA GLU A 111 4.37 -19.24 -13.00
C GLU A 111 4.40 -17.72 -12.78
N CYS A 112 3.36 -17.17 -12.13
CA CYS A 112 3.37 -15.77 -11.74
C CYS A 112 4.38 -15.51 -10.63
N ALA A 113 4.85 -14.25 -10.50
CA ALA A 113 5.83 -13.85 -9.48
C ALA A 113 5.45 -14.20 -8.03
N VAL A 114 4.15 -14.35 -7.72
CA VAL A 114 3.68 -14.73 -6.38
C VAL A 114 3.73 -16.24 -6.16
N CYS A 115 3.51 -17.03 -7.21
CA CYS A 115 3.51 -18.49 -7.14
C CYS A 115 4.91 -19.08 -7.38
N ALA A 116 5.80 -18.32 -8.01
CA ALA A 116 7.15 -18.71 -8.40
C ALA A 116 7.87 -19.49 -7.28
N GLY A 117 8.18 -20.76 -7.54
CA GLY A 117 8.96 -21.61 -6.64
C GLY A 117 8.20 -22.16 -5.42
N THR A 118 6.90 -21.87 -5.30
CA THR A 118 6.07 -22.38 -4.18
C THR A 118 5.47 -23.76 -4.47
N GLY A 119 5.34 -24.13 -5.75
CA GLY A 119 4.63 -25.35 -6.19
C GLY A 119 3.14 -25.38 -5.79
N LYS A 120 2.56 -24.24 -5.40
CA LYS A 120 1.17 -24.15 -4.90
C LYS A 120 0.13 -23.91 -5.99
N CYS A 121 0.53 -23.39 -7.15
CA CYS A 121 -0.36 -23.16 -8.29
C CYS A 121 -0.52 -24.46 -9.09
N ARG A 122 -1.48 -25.30 -8.69
CA ARG A 122 -1.74 -26.61 -9.32
C ARG A 122 -3.18 -27.02 -9.14
N VAL A 123 -3.61 -27.97 -9.97
CA VAL A 123 -4.85 -28.72 -9.76
C VAL A 123 -4.61 -29.77 -8.66
N TYR A 124 -5.58 -29.93 -7.76
CA TYR A 124 -5.57 -30.93 -6.68
C TYR A 124 -6.50 -32.10 -7.02
#